data_AF-A0A660RZ67-F1
#
_entry.id   AF-A0A660RZ67-F1
#
_cell.length_a   1.000
_cell.length_b   1.000
_cell.length_c   1.000
_cell.angle_alpha   90.00
_cell.angle_beta   90.00
_cell.angle_gamma   90.00
#
_symmetry.space_group_name_H-M   'P 1'
#
loop_
_entity.id
_entity.type
_entity.pdbx_description
1 polymer ?
#
loop_
_entity_poly.entity_id
_entity_poly.type
_entity_poly.pdbx_seq_one_letter_code
_entity_poly.pdbx_strand_id
1 'polypeptide(L)'
;MKINNITGKNIENLKDVKEARIREENLKVRTTKPEEKTTNQTEVIEISSQKLVERTVKKVLSMPEIREEKVAQIKAQIESGTYNVSNREIARAIIRNLLNEIA
;
A
#
# COMPACT_ATOMS: atom_id res chain seq x y z
N MET A 1 -19.78 16.79 -31.27
CA MET A 1 -19.10 15.50 -31.58
C MET A 1 -19.48 14.50 -30.50
N LYS A 2 -20.02 13.33 -30.88
CA LYS A 2 -20.37 12.22 -29.97
C LYS A 2 -19.34 11.11 -30.18
N ILE A 3 -18.71 10.63 -29.12
CA ILE A 3 -17.81 9.46 -29.17
C ILE A 3 -18.57 8.29 -28.56
N ASN A 4 -19.23 7.49 -29.41
CA ASN A 4 -19.71 6.16 -29.07
C ASN A 4 -18.73 5.16 -29.71
N ASN A 5 -18.16 4.25 -28.91
CA ASN A 5 -17.79 2.86 -29.26
C ASN A 5 -16.66 2.32 -28.36
N ILE A 6 -17.02 1.86 -27.16
CA ILE A 6 -16.20 0.86 -26.45
C ILE A 6 -17.06 -0.40 -26.34
N THR A 7 -16.91 -1.24 -27.35
CA THR A 7 -17.62 -2.51 -27.52
C THR A 7 -17.24 -3.47 -26.40
N GLY A 8 -18.25 -3.90 -25.64
CA GLY A 8 -18.12 -4.84 -24.55
C GLY A 8 -17.64 -6.21 -25.02
N LYS A 9 -16.61 -6.74 -24.35
CA LYS A 9 -16.07 -8.07 -24.64
C LYS A 9 -15.97 -9.00 -23.43
N ASN A 10 -16.71 -8.75 -22.34
CA ASN A 10 -16.67 -9.61 -21.14
C ASN A 10 -17.97 -9.64 -20.31
N ILE A 11 -19.15 -9.49 -20.94
CA ILE A 11 -20.44 -9.57 -20.23
C ILE A 11 -20.99 -10.99 -20.05
N GLU A 12 -20.46 -11.98 -20.78
CA GLU A 12 -20.93 -13.38 -20.69
C GLU A 12 -20.38 -14.05 -19.44
N ASN A 13 -19.09 -13.87 -19.14
CA ASN A 13 -18.43 -14.37 -17.93
C ASN A 13 -19.02 -13.86 -16.60
N LEU A 14 -19.84 -12.80 -16.61
CA LEU A 14 -20.48 -12.26 -15.39
C LEU A 14 -21.82 -12.94 -15.07
N LYS A 15 -22.49 -13.53 -16.07
CA LYS A 15 -23.79 -14.17 -15.88
C LYS A 15 -23.63 -15.52 -15.18
N ASP A 16 -22.64 -16.31 -15.59
CA ASP A 16 -22.37 -17.64 -15.03
C ASP A 16 -21.95 -17.56 -13.54
N VAL A 17 -21.19 -16.53 -13.17
CA VAL A 17 -20.75 -16.31 -11.77
C VAL A 17 -21.92 -15.92 -10.87
N LYS A 18 -22.89 -15.17 -11.42
CA LYS A 18 -24.09 -14.76 -10.68
C LYS A 18 -25.01 -15.95 -10.44
N GLU A 19 -25.17 -16.84 -11.41
CA GLU A 19 -25.98 -18.05 -11.27
C GLU A 19 -25.34 -19.07 -10.30
N ALA A 20 -24.02 -19.21 -10.30
CA ALA A 20 -23.29 -20.04 -9.33
C ALA A 20 -23.50 -19.54 -7.89
N ARG A 21 -23.46 -18.22 -7.66
CA ARG A 21 -23.65 -17.60 -6.34
C ARG A 21 -25.08 -17.80 -5.81
N ILE A 22 -26.09 -17.73 -6.67
CA ILE A 22 -27.50 -17.93 -6.28
C ILE A 22 -27.77 -19.39 -5.88
N ARG A 23 -27.09 -20.36 -6.49
CA ARG A 23 -27.22 -21.78 -6.10
C ARG A 23 -26.56 -22.08 -4.75
N GLU A 24 -25.41 -21.47 -4.45
CA GLU A 24 -24.78 -21.60 -3.14
C GLU A 24 -25.61 -20.96 -2.01
N GLU A 25 -26.28 -19.84 -2.30
CA GLU A 25 -27.14 -19.16 -1.33
C GLU A 25 -28.38 -20.00 -0.96
N ASN A 26 -28.97 -20.71 -1.92
CA ASN A 26 -30.14 -21.55 -1.69
C ASN A 26 -29.82 -22.90 -1.00
N LEU A 27 -28.58 -23.40 -1.09
CA LEU A 27 -28.19 -24.63 -0.38
C LEU A 27 -27.98 -24.40 1.14
N LYS A 28 -27.64 -23.18 1.57
CA LYS A 28 -27.40 -22.86 3.00
C LYS A 28 -28.67 -22.59 3.81
N VAL A 29 -29.85 -22.57 3.19
CA VAL A 29 -31.13 -22.19 3.85
C VAL A 29 -31.88 -23.38 4.47
N ARG A 30 -31.36 -24.61 4.38
CA ARG A 30 -32.05 -25.82 4.88
C ARG A 30 -31.28 -26.61 5.94
N THR A 31 -30.86 -25.98 7.04
CA THR A 31 -30.60 -26.71 8.31
C THR A 31 -30.81 -25.81 9.54
N THR A 32 -31.98 -25.99 10.16
CA THR A 32 -32.26 -25.99 11.63
C THR A 32 -31.58 -24.96 12.55
N LYS A 33 -32.41 -24.06 13.10
CA LYS A 33 -32.21 -23.30 14.34
C LYS A 33 -31.95 -24.26 15.52
N PRO A 34 -30.95 -23.99 16.39
CA PRO A 34 -31.27 -23.58 17.76
C PRO A 34 -30.62 -22.24 18.14
N GLU A 35 -31.18 -21.61 19.16
CA GLU A 35 -30.81 -20.32 19.71
C GLU A 35 -29.42 -20.35 20.37
N GLU A 36 -28.50 -19.50 19.91
CA GLU A 36 -27.35 -19.06 20.69
C GLU A 36 -27.15 -17.56 20.56
N LYS A 37 -26.70 -16.99 21.68
CA LYS A 37 -26.80 -15.60 22.08
C LYS A 37 -26.14 -14.66 21.06
N THR A 38 -26.87 -13.63 20.65
CA THR A 38 -26.37 -12.48 19.90
C THR A 38 -25.34 -11.72 20.76
N THR A 39 -24.11 -12.22 20.75
CA THR A 39 -22.95 -11.43 21.13
C THR A 39 -22.74 -10.47 19.98
N ASN A 40 -23.16 -9.21 20.16
CA ASN A 40 -22.83 -8.11 19.26
C ASN A 40 -21.30 -7.99 19.23
N GLN A 41 -20.66 -8.72 18.32
CA GLN A 41 -19.26 -8.52 18.00
C GLN A 41 -19.22 -7.24 17.19
N THR A 42 -19.01 -6.12 17.88
CA THR A 42 -18.65 -4.86 17.25
C THR A 42 -17.36 -5.12 16.49
N GLU A 43 -17.45 -5.35 15.19
CA GLU A 43 -16.28 -5.45 14.33
C GLU A 43 -15.70 -4.02 14.23
N VAL A 44 -14.76 -3.73 15.14
CA VAL A 44 -14.07 -2.45 15.19
C VAL A 44 -13.11 -2.41 14.00
N ILE A 45 -13.55 -1.83 12.89
CA ILE A 45 -12.68 -1.50 11.76
C ILE A 45 -11.90 -0.24 12.15
N GLU A 46 -10.86 -0.42 12.96
CA GLU A 46 -9.90 0.64 13.26
C GLU A 46 -9.17 1.06 11.99
N ILE A 47 -9.40 2.30 11.56
CA ILE A 47 -8.76 2.89 10.38
C ILE A 47 -7.25 2.94 10.64
N SER A 48 -6.54 2.09 9.89
CA SER A 48 -5.20 1.54 10.15
C SER A 48 -4.00 2.50 10.11
N SER A 49 -4.17 3.81 10.33
CA SER A 49 -3.05 4.76 10.27
C SER A 49 -1.91 4.37 11.22
N GLN A 50 -2.25 4.00 12.45
CA GLN A 50 -1.28 3.53 13.45
C GLN A 50 -0.63 2.20 13.04
N LYS A 51 -1.42 1.25 12.54
CA LYS A 51 -0.93 -0.05 12.05
C LYS A 51 -0.04 0.08 10.81
N LEU A 52 -0.28 1.09 9.97
CA LEU A 52 0.55 1.44 8.82
C LEU A 52 1.89 2.01 9.27
N VAL A 53 1.89 2.92 10.24
CA VAL A 53 3.11 3.45 10.85
C VAL A 53 3.94 2.32 11.47
N GLU A 54 3.33 1.46 12.28
CA GLU A 54 4.02 0.31 12.90
C GLU A 54 4.63 -0.65 11.87
N ARG A 55 3.89 -0.96 10.79
CA ARG A 55 4.41 -1.77 9.69
C ARG A 55 5.58 -1.10 8.98
N THR A 56 5.51 0.22 8.80
CA THR A 56 6.56 1.00 8.15
C THR A 56 7.82 1.03 9.03
N VAL A 57 7.68 1.29 10.33
CA VAL A 57 8.80 1.27 11.29
C VAL A 57 9.46 -0.11 11.33
N LYS A 58 8.67 -1.19 11.43
CA LYS A 58 9.20 -2.57 11.38
C LYS A 58 9.96 -2.85 10.09
N LYS A 59 9.45 -2.37 8.95
CA LYS A 59 10.10 -2.54 7.65
C LYS A 59 11.41 -1.76 7.55
N VAL A 60 11.46 -0.54 8.08
CA VAL A 60 12.69 0.28 8.16
C VAL A 60 13.73 -0.37 9.07
N LEU A 61 13.32 -0.93 10.21
CA LEU A 61 14.25 -1.65 11.09
C LEU A 61 14.75 -2.96 10.50
N SER A 62 13.94 -3.62 9.67
CA SER A 62 14.35 -4.85 8.95
C SER A 62 15.21 -4.60 7.71
N MET A 63 15.40 -3.34 7.31
CA MET A 63 16.21 -3.01 6.15
C MET A 63 17.68 -3.28 6.47
N PRO A 64 18.44 -3.91 5.54
CA PRO A 64 19.86 -4.19 5.77
C PRO A 64 20.65 -2.90 6.00
N GLU A 65 21.64 -2.96 6.91
CA GLU A 65 22.53 -1.85 7.27
C GLU A 65 23.52 -1.53 6.14
N ILE A 66 23.03 -1.00 5.02
CA ILE A 66 23.84 -0.58 3.86
C ILE A 66 24.53 0.78 4.06
N ARG A 67 24.50 1.34 5.28
CA ARG A 67 25.01 2.69 5.54
C ARG A 67 26.52 2.73 5.44
N GLU A 68 27.23 1.75 6.00
CA GLU A 68 28.69 1.74 6.02
C GLU A 68 29.28 1.69 4.60
N GLU A 69 28.75 0.79 3.77
CA GLU A 69 29.13 0.66 2.35
C GLU A 69 28.87 1.94 1.57
N LYS A 70 27.67 2.53 1.71
CA LYS A 70 27.31 3.79 1.04
C LYS A 70 28.20 4.96 1.48
N VAL A 71 28.51 5.04 2.78
CA VAL A 71 29.39 6.08 3.31
C VAL A 71 30.81 5.89 2.79
N ALA A 72 31.32 4.66 2.74
CA ALA A 72 32.64 4.36 2.19
C ALA A 72 32.73 4.74 0.70
N GLN A 73 31.70 4.41 -0.08
CA GLN A 73 31.63 4.77 -1.50
C GLN A 73 31.66 6.29 -1.71
N ILE A 74 30.86 7.06 -0.95
CA ILE A 74 30.83 8.52 -1.06
C ILE A 74 32.19 9.11 -0.65
N LYS A 75 32.80 8.61 0.43
CA LYS A 75 34.15 9.04 0.85
C LYS A 75 35.18 8.83 -0.25
N ALA A 76 35.20 7.67 -0.89
CA ALA A 76 36.10 7.38 -2.00
C ALA A 76 35.86 8.31 -3.21
N GLN A 77 34.60 8.67 -3.50
CA GLN A 77 34.28 9.64 -4.56
C GLN A 77 34.78 11.05 -4.23
N ILE A 78 34.70 11.45 -2.96
CA ILE A 78 35.21 12.75 -2.49
C ILE A 78 36.74 12.77 -2.58
N GLU A 79 37.42 11.72 -2.11
CA GLU A 79 38.89 11.61 -2.16
C GLU A 79 39.43 11.59 -3.59
N SER A 80 38.73 10.90 -4.51
CA SER A 80 39.08 10.86 -5.93
C SER A 80 38.69 12.12 -6.71
N GLY A 81 38.01 13.08 -6.07
CA GLY A 81 37.51 14.29 -6.72
C GLY A 81 36.40 14.05 -7.75
N THR A 82 35.81 12.86 -7.76
CA THR A 82 34.72 12.47 -8.68
C THR A 82 33.32 12.75 -8.11
N TYR A 83 33.24 13.17 -6.84
CA TYR A 83 31.99 13.58 -6.23
C TYR A 83 31.54 14.94 -6.76
N ASN A 84 30.60 14.93 -7.70
CA ASN A 84 30.02 16.13 -8.29
C ASN A 84 28.52 16.19 -8.01
N VAL A 85 28.08 17.25 -7.33
CA VAL A 85 26.67 17.49 -7.00
C VAL A 85 26.18 18.68 -7.80
N SER A 86 25.01 18.55 -8.44
CA SER A 86 24.45 19.66 -9.20
C SER A 86 23.89 20.76 -8.29
N ASN A 87 23.96 22.02 -8.73
CA ASN A 87 23.36 23.16 -8.01
C ASN A 87 21.87 22.95 -7.70
N ARG A 88 21.15 22.22 -8.57
CA ARG A 88 19.75 21.87 -8.38
C ARG A 88 19.54 20.94 -7.19
N GLU A 89 20.40 19.95 -7.02
CA GLU A 89 20.34 19.01 -5.90
C GLU A 89 20.64 19.72 -4.58
N ILE A 90 21.62 20.63 -4.58
CA ILE A 90 21.92 21.47 -3.41
C ILE A 90 20.69 22.31 -3.03
N ALA A 91 20.10 23.03 -3.98
CA ALA A 91 18.90 23.85 -3.73
C ALA A 91 17.73 23.00 -3.20
N ARG A 92 17.53 21.81 -3.77
CA ARG A 92 16.50 20.87 -3.30
C ARG A 92 16.76 20.39 -1.88
N ALA A 93 18.00 20.12 -1.51
CA ALA A 93 18.37 19.68 -0.16
C ALA A 93 18.10 20.78 0.88
N ILE A 94 18.44 22.04 0.56
CA ILE A 94 18.17 23.20 1.43
C ILE A 94 16.67 23.35 1.70
N ILE A 95 15.84 23.36 0.64
CA ILE A 95 14.38 23.50 0.77
C ILE A 95 13.81 22.33 1.58
N ARG A 96 14.27 21.09 1.31
CA ARG A 96 13.83 19.90 2.04
C ARG A 96 14.13 20.03 3.54
N ASN A 97 15.32 20.47 3.91
CA ASN A 97 15.69 20.64 5.32
C ASN A 97 14.82 21.68 6.00
N LEU A 98 14.59 22.84 5.35
CA LEU A 98 13.68 23.86 5.87
C LEU A 98 12.27 23.31 6.12
N LEU A 99 11.72 22.52 5.19
CA LEU A 99 10.40 21.92 5.35
C LEU A 99 10.37 20.89 6.49
N ASN A 100 11.45 20.14 6.70
CA ASN A 100 11.54 19.18 7.80
C ASN A 100 11.62 19.84 9.18
N GLU A 101 12.13 21.07 9.29
CA GLU A 101 12.22 21.81 10.56
C GLU A 101 10.91 22.48 10.96
N ILE A 102 10.01 22.72 10.00
CA ILE A 102 8.72 23.40 10.22
C ILE A 102 7.58 22.39 10.52
N ALA A 103 7.74 21.13 10.13
CA ALA A 103 6.75 20.06 10.27
C ALA A 103 7.00 19.18 11.51
#